data_AF-A0AAE0RTZ2-F1
#
_entry.id   AF-A0AAE0RTZ2-F1
#
_cell.length_a   1.000
_cell.length_b   1.000
_cell.length_c   1.000
_cell.angle_alpha   90.00
_cell.angle_beta   90.00
_cell.angle_gamma   90.00
#
_symmetry.space_group_name_H-M   'P 1'
#
loop_
_entity.id
_entity.type
_entity.pdbx_description
1 polymer ?
#
loop_
_entity_poly.entity_id
_entity_poly.type
_entity_poly.pdbx_seq_one_letter_code
_entity_poly.pdbx_strand_id
1 'polypeptide(L)'
;MSLYLTIISIVLLAPSCLGSHFRGGFFTWISTEQQSQIKISYRLSWRRSYSSDHFCDSSHISSGDLRPGEGSLICSRGCIGTVTELAYRCTDFSETEDWTTGTRTFLYNLTTASPEISLM
;
A
#
# COMPACT_ATOMS: atom_id res chain seq x y z
N MET A 1 23.32 -5.16 -35.11
CA MET A 1 22.19 -6.11 -35.10
C MET A 1 21.91 -6.70 -33.72
N SER A 2 22.94 -7.01 -32.92
CA SER A 2 22.78 -7.55 -31.55
C SER A 2 22.11 -6.59 -30.56
N LEU A 3 22.49 -5.30 -30.54
CA LEU A 3 21.96 -4.32 -29.57
C LEU A 3 20.44 -4.07 -29.71
N TYR A 4 19.94 -4.00 -30.95
CA TYR A 4 18.52 -3.80 -31.26
C TYR A 4 17.65 -4.97 -30.80
N LEU A 5 18.13 -6.21 -30.98
CA LEU A 5 17.44 -7.41 -30.53
C LEU A 5 17.36 -7.48 -29.00
N THR A 6 18.44 -7.11 -28.29
CA THR A 6 18.43 -7.01 -26.83
C THR A 6 17.46 -5.94 -26.31
N ILE A 7 17.36 -4.78 -26.95
CA ILE A 7 16.42 -3.72 -26.54
C ILE A 7 14.97 -4.18 -26.72
N ILE A 8 14.65 -4.84 -27.85
CA ILE A 8 13.30 -5.37 -28.10
C ILE A 8 12.93 -6.45 -27.07
N SER A 9 13.85 -7.35 -26.72
CA SER A 9 13.61 -8.35 -25.67
C SER A 9 13.40 -7.74 -24.29
N ILE A 10 14.12 -6.67 -23.93
CA ILE A 10 13.94 -5.99 -22.64
C ILE A 10 12.57 -5.29 -22.57
N VAL A 11 12.12 -4.64 -23.65
CA VAL A 11 10.83 -3.94 -23.70
C VAL A 11 9.65 -4.91 -23.66
N LEU A 12 9.76 -6.09 -24.27
CA LEU A 12 8.70 -7.10 -24.30
C LEU A 12 8.58 -7.92 -23.01
N LEU A 13 9.62 -7.96 -22.18
CA LEU A 13 9.64 -8.67 -20.90
C LEU A 13 9.35 -7.77 -19.70
N ALA A 14 9.13 -6.47 -19.92
CA ALA A 14 8.71 -5.58 -18.85
C ALA A 14 7.27 -5.94 -18.43
N PRO A 15 7.03 -6.42 -17.20
CA PRO A 15 5.67 -6.68 -16.74
C PRO A 15 4.89 -5.36 -16.79
N SER A 16 3.74 -5.38 -17.46
CA SER A 16 2.81 -4.26 -17.42
C SER A 16 2.23 -4.14 -16.02
N CYS A 17 2.79 -3.26 -15.19
CA CYS A 17 2.08 -2.76 -14.02
C CYS A 17 0.88 -1.95 -14.53
N LEU A 18 -0.26 -2.62 -14.73
CA LEU A 18 -1.55 -1.98 -15.02
C LEU A 18 -2.09 -1.33 -13.73
N GLY A 19 -1.40 -0.30 -13.25
CA GLY A 19 -1.87 0.54 -12.16
C GLY A 19 -2.92 1.53 -12.67
N SER A 20 -4.12 1.06 -13.03
CA SER A 20 -5.21 1.92 -13.48
C SER A 20 -5.77 2.83 -12.38
N HIS A 21 -5.50 2.46 -11.12
CA HIS A 21 -6.15 3.02 -9.94
C HIS A 21 -5.20 3.35 -8.78
N PHE A 22 -4.02 2.73 -8.67
CA PHE A 22 -3.04 3.15 -7.66
C PHE A 22 -2.44 4.51 -8.01
N ARG A 23 -2.53 5.48 -7.09
CA ARG A 23 -2.02 6.87 -7.28
C ARG A 23 -0.70 7.09 -6.54
N GLY A 24 -0.22 6.11 -5.79
CA GLY A 24 1.01 6.20 -5.01
C GLY A 24 0.77 6.05 -3.51
N GLY A 25 1.86 5.92 -2.78
CA GLY A 25 1.83 5.77 -1.33
C GLY A 25 3.23 5.58 -0.78
N PHE A 26 3.31 5.56 0.54
CA PHE A 26 4.51 5.19 1.27
C PHE A 26 4.10 4.42 2.51
N PHE A 27 4.99 3.53 2.95
CA PHE A 27 4.90 2.92 4.26
C PHE A 27 6.24 3.10 4.96
N THR A 28 6.17 3.09 6.28
CA THR A 28 7.30 3.22 7.19
C THR A 28 7.05 2.33 8.37
N TRP A 29 8.12 1.93 9.05
CA TRP A 29 8.02 1.21 10.30
C TRP A 29 9.11 1.66 11.25
N ILE A 30 8.82 1.60 12.55
CA ILE A 30 9.77 1.85 13.63
C ILE A 30 9.66 0.74 14.67
N SER A 31 10.76 0.46 15.37
CA SER A 31 10.73 -0.41 16.55
C SER A 31 9.94 0.25 17.69
N THR A 32 9.39 -0.58 18.57
CA THR A 32 8.73 -0.14 19.82
C THR A 32 9.59 -0.51 21.03
N GLU A 33 9.13 -0.20 22.23
CA GLU A 33 9.78 -0.63 23.48
C GLU A 33 9.73 -2.17 23.64
N GLN A 34 8.77 -2.84 22.99
CA GLN A 34 8.69 -4.30 22.98
C GLN A 34 9.56 -4.86 21.85
N GLN A 35 10.56 -5.68 22.23
CA GLN A 35 11.62 -6.17 21.34
C GLN A 35 11.13 -6.86 20.06
N SER A 36 9.95 -7.49 20.10
CA SER A 36 9.34 -8.19 18.95
C SER A 36 8.12 -7.46 18.40
N GLN A 37 8.08 -6.13 18.49
CA GLN A 37 6.96 -5.35 17.99
C GLN A 37 7.43 -4.10 17.25
N ILE A 38 6.80 -3.85 16.12
CA ILE A 38 7.01 -2.65 15.31
C ILE A 38 5.70 -1.87 15.16
N LYS A 39 5.83 -0.56 14.97
CA LYS A 39 4.73 0.32 14.61
C LYS A 39 4.83 0.60 13.12
N ILE A 40 3.87 0.09 12.35
CA ILE A 40 3.77 0.31 10.91
C ILE A 40 2.85 1.50 10.67
N SER A 41 3.26 2.41 9.79
CA SER A 41 2.47 3.56 9.35
C SER A 41 2.55 3.71 7.85
N TYR A 42 1.41 3.93 7.19
CA TYR A 42 1.37 4.18 5.76
C TYR A 42 0.36 5.24 5.37
N ARG A 43 0.61 5.84 4.20
CA ARG A 43 -0.35 6.62 3.41
C ARG A 43 -0.50 5.96 2.05
N LEU A 44 -1.74 5.78 1.62
CA LEU A 44 -2.07 5.24 0.31
C LEU A 44 -3.03 6.19 -0.40
N SER A 45 -2.87 6.28 -1.71
CA SER A 45 -3.75 7.04 -2.57
C SER A 45 -4.24 6.17 -3.73
N TRP A 46 -5.53 6.28 -4.02
CA TRP A 46 -6.21 5.52 -5.05
C TRP A 46 -7.01 6.44 -5.96
N ARG A 47 -7.39 5.94 -7.13
CA ARG A 47 -8.39 6.56 -7.98
C ARG A 47 -9.73 6.46 -7.28
N ARG A 48 -10.39 7.59 -7.06
CA ARG A 48 -11.60 7.65 -6.24
C ARG A 48 -12.76 6.89 -6.86
N SER A 49 -12.94 7.00 -8.17
CA SER A 49 -14.05 6.40 -8.90
C SER A 49 -13.84 4.91 -9.24
N TYR A 50 -12.71 4.30 -8.85
CA TYR A 50 -12.37 2.95 -9.29
C TYR A 50 -13.18 1.87 -8.56
N SER A 51 -13.30 1.96 -7.23
CA SER A 51 -14.21 1.12 -6.46
C SER A 51 -14.83 1.87 -5.28
N SER A 52 -16.04 1.44 -4.92
CA SER A 52 -16.78 1.92 -3.77
C SER A 52 -16.14 1.59 -2.44
N ASP A 53 -15.14 0.70 -2.38
CA ASP A 53 -14.54 0.24 -1.13
C ASP A 53 -13.45 1.18 -0.61
N HIS A 54 -12.64 1.73 -1.52
CA HIS A 54 -11.62 2.75 -1.21
C HIS A 54 -12.12 4.19 -1.44
N PHE A 55 -13.37 4.37 -1.86
CA PHE A 55 -13.97 5.69 -2.03
C PHE A 55 -13.98 6.47 -0.71
N CYS A 56 -13.51 7.72 -0.75
CA CYS A 56 -13.62 8.67 0.35
C CYS A 56 -14.47 9.88 -0.06
N ASP A 57 -15.22 10.37 0.92
CA ASP A 57 -15.93 11.65 0.89
C ASP A 57 -15.87 12.27 2.30
N SER A 58 -16.53 13.41 2.48
CA SER A 58 -16.58 14.13 3.76
C SER A 58 -17.16 13.29 4.91
N SER A 59 -18.08 12.37 4.62
CA SER A 59 -18.66 11.49 5.65
C SER A 59 -17.63 10.47 6.14
N HIS A 60 -16.85 9.88 5.24
CA HIS A 60 -15.79 8.94 5.60
C HIS A 60 -14.64 9.60 6.36
N ILE A 61 -14.29 10.85 6.02
CA ILE A 61 -13.28 11.63 6.77
C ILE A 61 -13.78 11.92 8.19
N SER A 62 -15.04 12.32 8.33
CA SER A 62 -15.61 12.71 9.63
C SER A 62 -15.90 11.53 10.56
N SER A 63 -16.37 10.38 10.03
CA SER A 63 -16.49 9.17 10.83
C SER A 63 -15.12 8.61 11.22
N GLY A 64 -14.13 8.84 10.36
CA GLY A 64 -12.79 8.32 10.51
C GLY A 64 -12.76 6.81 10.37
N ASP A 65 -13.79 6.15 9.82
CA ASP A 65 -13.86 4.69 9.70
C ASP A 65 -12.74 4.12 8.83
N LEU A 66 -12.40 2.85 9.10
CA LEU A 66 -11.39 2.16 8.31
C LEU A 66 -12.03 1.66 7.02
N ARG A 67 -11.49 2.08 5.88
CA ARG A 67 -11.96 1.72 4.55
C ARG A 67 -11.01 0.72 3.90
N PRO A 68 -11.51 -0.34 3.23
CA PRO A 68 -10.65 -1.27 2.51
C PRO A 68 -9.85 -0.55 1.42
N GLY A 69 -8.57 -0.89 1.31
CA GLY A 69 -7.74 -0.61 0.14
C GLY A 69 -7.64 -1.85 -0.75
N GLU A 70 -6.80 -1.76 -1.78
CA GLU A 70 -6.43 -2.92 -2.60
C GLU A 70 -4.98 -3.30 -2.29
N GLY A 71 -4.69 -4.60 -2.22
CA GLY A 71 -3.35 -5.12 -1.91
C GLY A 71 -3.11 -5.39 -0.42
N SER A 72 -1.90 -5.86 -0.11
CA SER A 72 -1.52 -6.29 1.23
C SER A 72 -0.09 -5.89 1.58
N LEU A 73 0.18 -5.75 2.88
CA LEU A 73 1.55 -5.84 3.37
C LEU A 73 1.85 -7.30 3.64
N ILE A 74 2.90 -7.81 3.03
CA ILE A 74 3.38 -9.17 3.24
C ILE A 74 4.75 -9.16 3.89
N CYS A 75 5.01 -10.23 4.63
CA CYS A 75 6.34 -10.49 5.09
C CYS A 75 7.13 -11.22 3.99
N SER A 76 8.23 -10.61 3.52
CA SER A 76 9.16 -11.24 2.58
C SER A 76 10.27 -12.04 3.28
N ARG A 77 10.65 -11.66 4.50
CA ARG A 77 11.69 -12.35 5.28
C ARG A 77 11.50 -12.14 6.77
N GLY A 78 11.89 -13.09 7.62
CA GLY A 78 11.91 -12.90 9.08
C GLY A 78 10.53 -12.87 9.76
N CYS A 79 9.47 -13.17 9.03
CA CYS A 79 8.11 -13.41 9.52
C CYS A 79 7.35 -14.28 8.49
N ILE A 80 6.11 -14.65 8.80
CA ILE A 80 5.32 -15.57 7.97
C ILE A 80 4.00 -14.89 7.60
N GLY A 81 3.69 -14.90 6.30
CA GLY A 81 2.36 -14.58 5.77
C GLY A 81 2.05 -13.09 5.61
N THR A 82 0.76 -12.80 5.54
CA THR A 82 0.21 -11.46 5.42
C THR A 82 0.34 -10.71 6.75
N VAL A 83 0.94 -9.53 6.70
CA VAL A 83 1.03 -8.59 7.83
C VAL A 83 -0.33 -7.93 8.04
N THR A 84 -0.91 -7.38 6.97
CA THR A 84 -2.28 -6.85 6.98
C THR A 84 -2.78 -6.67 5.55
N GLU A 85 -4.08 -6.85 5.34
CA GLU A 85 -4.77 -6.28 4.19
C GLU A 85 -4.72 -4.75 4.28
N LEU A 86 -4.46 -4.09 3.15
CA LEU A 86 -4.41 -2.64 3.11
C LEU A 86 -5.79 -2.07 3.40
N ALA A 87 -5.84 -1.14 4.35
CA ALA A 87 -7.03 -0.42 4.72
C ALA A 87 -6.60 0.90 5.35
N TYR A 88 -7.40 1.94 5.26
CA TYR A 88 -6.99 3.25 5.73
C TYR A 88 -8.16 4.11 6.17
N ARG A 89 -7.87 5.08 7.02
CA ARG A 89 -8.81 6.13 7.39
C ARG A 89 -8.63 7.27 6.39
N CYS A 90 -9.74 7.67 5.76
CA CYS A 90 -9.75 8.76 4.80
C CYS A 90 -9.18 10.03 5.43
N THR A 91 -8.23 10.67 4.75
CA THR A 91 -7.72 11.99 5.16
C THR A 91 -8.10 13.08 4.19
N ASP A 92 -8.23 12.75 2.90
CA ASP A 92 -8.61 13.73 1.87
C ASP A 92 -9.11 13.03 0.58
N PHE A 93 -9.76 13.79 -0.30
CA PHE A 93 -10.18 13.34 -1.64
C PHE A 93 -10.33 14.52 -2.62
N SER A 94 -10.26 14.22 -3.92
CA SER A 94 -10.60 15.15 -4.99
C SER A 94 -11.59 14.51 -5.96
N GLU A 95 -12.74 15.16 -6.14
CA GLU A 95 -13.72 14.73 -7.14
C GLU A 95 -13.28 15.08 -8.55
N THR A 96 -12.61 16.22 -8.72
CA THR A 96 -12.18 16.73 -10.02
C THR A 96 -10.95 16.00 -10.56
N GLU A 97 -10.00 15.66 -9.69
CA GLU A 97 -8.79 14.93 -10.06
C GLU A 97 -8.94 13.41 -9.83
N ASP A 98 -10.10 12.99 -9.33
CA ASP A 98 -10.49 11.59 -9.17
C ASP A 98 -9.46 10.80 -8.34
N TRP A 99 -9.16 11.29 -7.14
CA TRP A 99 -8.30 10.60 -6.18
C TRP A 99 -8.85 10.63 -4.76
N THR A 100 -8.44 9.64 -3.99
CA THR A 100 -8.76 9.45 -2.57
C THR A 100 -7.46 9.11 -1.85
N THR A 101 -7.26 9.60 -0.63
CA THR A 101 -6.07 9.30 0.17
C THR A 101 -6.40 9.11 1.63
N GLY A 102 -5.62 8.26 2.29
CA GLY A 102 -5.75 8.08 3.72
C GLY A 102 -4.57 7.38 4.35
N THR A 103 -4.66 7.23 5.66
CA THR A 103 -3.55 6.72 6.48
C THR A 103 -4.01 5.61 7.41
N ARG A 104 -3.07 4.74 7.77
CA ARG A 104 -3.24 3.79 8.87
C ARG A 104 -1.94 3.62 9.62
N THR A 105 -2.08 3.50 10.92
CA THR A 105 -1.00 3.14 11.82
C THR A 105 -1.48 2.01 12.73
N PHE A 106 -0.65 0.97 12.89
CA PHE A 106 -0.95 -0.17 13.74
C PHE A 106 0.34 -0.83 14.26
N LEU A 107 0.19 -1.63 15.32
CA LEU A 107 1.28 -2.43 15.88
C LEU A 107 1.27 -3.81 15.23
N TYR A 108 2.45 -4.33 14.93
CA TYR A 108 2.64 -5.68 14.40
C TYR A 108 3.69 -6.43 15.21
N ASN A 109 3.35 -7.65 15.62
CA ASN A 109 4.24 -8.51 16.38
C ASN A 109 5.05 -9.37 15.42
N LEU A 110 6.38 -9.28 15.55
CA LEU A 110 7.34 -10.01 14.76
C LEU A 110 7.59 -11.39 15.37
N THR A 111 7.79 -12.38 14.50
CA THR A 111 8.29 -13.69 14.93
C THR A 111 9.82 -13.74 14.99
N THR A 112 10.52 -12.80 14.34
CA THR A 112 11.99 -12.65 14.41
C THR A 112 12.42 -11.19 14.45
N ALA A 113 13.66 -10.92 14.88
CA ALA A 113 14.16 -9.56 15.10
C ALA A 113 14.55 -8.78 13.83
N SER A 114 14.51 -9.38 12.64
CA SER A 114 14.86 -8.70 11.37
C SER A 114 13.91 -9.09 10.25
N PRO A 115 12.67 -8.56 10.28
CA PRO A 115 11.70 -8.78 9.22
C PRO A 115 12.02 -7.91 8.00
N GLU A 116 11.71 -8.41 6.81
CA GLU A 116 11.55 -7.62 5.61
C GLU A 116 10.05 -7.62 5.26
N ILE A 117 9.47 -6.44 5.07
CA ILE A 117 8.04 -6.23 4.79
C ILE A 117 7.92 -5.51 3.45
N SER A 118 7.05 -6.02 2.60
CA SER A 118 6.83 -5.52 1.23
C SER A 118 5.35 -5.25 0.98
N LEU A 119 5.08 -4.27 0.11
CA LEU A 119 3.77 -4.04 -0.48
C LEU A 119 3.57 -5.01 -1.64
N MET A 120 2.49 -5.78 -1.66
CA MET A 120 2.05 -6.58 -2.82
C MET A 120 0.68 -6.14 -3.29
#